data_AF-A0A956DHR7-F1
#
_entry.id   AF-A0A956DHR7-F1
#
_cell.length_a   1.000
_cell.length_b   1.000
_cell.length_c   1.000
_cell.angle_alpha   90.00
_cell.angle_beta   90.00
_cell.angle_gamma   90.00
#
_symmetry.space_group_name_H-M   'P 1'
#
loop_
_entity.id
_entity.type
_entity.pdbx_description
1 polymer ?
#
loop_
_entity_poly.entity_id
_entity_poly.type
_entity_poly.pdbx_seq_one_letter_code
_entity_poly.pdbx_strand_id
1 'polypeptide(L)'
;KDAIAEADGVVIVSPEYNYSIPGPLKNALDWASRPGYQSVFKHKPVAVLGASPGVIGTARGQQHLKVVLMAMLAEIYPQPEICIGSVASRFDAEGKLQEATAELLSQMLEGFVAWAAR
;
A
#
# COMPACT_ATOMS: atom_id res chain seq x y z
N LYS A 1 5.59 15.55 6.92
CA LYS A 1 4.46 14.84 7.58
C LYS A 1 3.14 15.45 7.11
N ASP A 2 3.12 16.75 6.88
CA ASP A 2 1.97 17.57 6.48
C ASP A 2 1.17 16.97 5.31
N ALA A 3 1.84 16.53 4.24
CA ALA A 3 1.15 15.86 3.11
C ALA A 3 0.33 14.62 3.52
N ILE A 4 0.75 13.86 4.55
CA ILE A 4 -0.01 12.71 5.08
C ILE A 4 -1.18 13.22 5.94
N ALA A 5 -0.95 14.26 6.72
CA ALA A 5 -1.99 14.84 7.58
C ALA A 5 -3.14 15.43 6.74
N GLU A 6 -2.80 16.17 5.69
CA GLU A 6 -3.72 16.88 4.78
C GLU A 6 -4.47 15.96 3.81
N ALA A 7 -3.93 14.79 3.47
CA ALA A 7 -4.58 13.87 2.53
C ALA A 7 -5.78 13.14 3.15
N ASP A 8 -6.87 12.92 2.42
CA ASP A 8 -8.02 12.16 2.94
C ASP A 8 -7.71 10.67 3.16
N GLY A 9 -6.75 10.13 2.40
CA GLY A 9 -6.29 8.75 2.50
C GLY A 9 -4.92 8.56 1.87
N VAL A 10 -4.27 7.44 2.18
CA VAL A 10 -2.92 7.12 1.68
C VAL A 10 -2.92 5.77 0.97
N VAL A 11 -2.29 5.71 -0.18
CA VAL A 11 -2.02 4.44 -0.87
C VAL A 11 -0.52 4.16 -0.79
N ILE A 12 -0.13 3.07 -0.13
CA ILE A 12 1.27 2.65 -0.03
C ILE A 12 1.55 1.56 -1.06
N VAL A 13 2.40 1.88 -2.03
CA VAL A 13 2.90 0.93 -3.04
C VAL A 13 4.33 0.53 -2.67
N SER A 14 4.57 -0.76 -2.43
CA SER A 14 5.90 -1.23 -2.00
C SER A 14 6.31 -2.54 -2.66
N PRO A 15 7.59 -2.74 -3.01
CA PRO A 15 8.12 -4.07 -3.26
C PRO A 15 8.26 -4.87 -1.95
N GLU A 16 8.67 -6.12 -2.05
CA GLU A 16 9.01 -7.00 -0.91
C GLU A 16 10.50 -7.32 -0.92
N TYR A 17 11.20 -6.99 0.17
CA TYR A 17 12.63 -7.28 0.36
C TYR A 17 12.79 -8.28 1.50
N ASN A 18 13.42 -9.42 1.21
CA ASN A 18 13.71 -10.47 2.20
C ASN A 18 12.48 -10.89 3.03
N TYR A 19 11.36 -11.12 2.34
CA TYR A 19 10.07 -11.51 2.93
C TYR A 19 9.43 -10.45 3.85
N SER A 20 9.84 -9.19 3.73
CA SER A 20 9.24 -8.10 4.47
C SER A 20 9.22 -6.78 3.68
N ILE A 21 8.86 -5.70 4.35
CA ILE A 21 8.89 -4.35 3.81
C ILE A 21 10.35 -3.86 3.65
N PRO A 22 10.62 -3.00 2.67
CA PRO A 22 11.94 -2.37 2.53
C PRO A 22 12.32 -1.58 3.79
N GLY A 23 13.59 -1.70 4.20
CA GLY A 23 14.15 -0.94 5.32
C GLY A 23 13.91 0.58 5.23
N PRO A 24 14.11 1.23 4.06
CA PRO A 24 13.80 2.65 3.89
C PRO A 24 12.32 2.99 4.12
N LEU A 25 11.39 2.15 3.68
CA LEU A 25 9.96 2.33 3.93
C LEU A 25 9.67 2.23 5.44
N LYS A 26 10.19 1.20 6.11
CA LYS A 26 10.02 1.05 7.56
C LYS A 26 10.57 2.25 8.32
N ASN A 27 11.75 2.74 7.96
CA ASN A 27 12.35 3.92 8.58
C ASN A 27 11.49 5.19 8.38
N ALA A 28 10.93 5.39 7.19
CA ALA A 28 10.01 6.50 6.94
C ALA A 28 8.75 6.42 7.81
N LEU A 29 8.17 5.22 7.96
CA LEU A 29 7.02 4.98 8.84
C LEU A 29 7.38 5.19 10.32
N ASP A 30 8.58 4.80 10.75
CA ASP A 30 9.06 5.03 12.11
C ASP A 30 9.11 6.53 12.43
N TRP A 31 9.60 7.37 11.52
CA TRP A 31 9.55 8.83 11.69
C TRP A 31 8.12 9.37 11.67
N ALA A 32 7.26 8.88 10.77
CA ALA A 32 5.86 9.28 10.67
C ALA A 32 5.03 8.91 11.91
N SER A 33 5.38 7.81 12.58
CA SER A 33 4.70 7.32 13.78
C SER A 33 4.83 8.23 15.00
N ARG A 34 5.75 9.19 14.96
CA ARG A 34 6.09 10.07 16.09
C ARG A 34 5.36 11.41 16.02
N PRO A 35 5.03 12.04 17.17
CA PRO A 35 5.22 11.52 18.54
C PRO A 35 4.28 10.35 18.86
N GLY A 36 4.63 9.53 19.87
CA GLY A 36 3.89 8.30 20.17
C GLY A 36 2.40 8.55 20.43
N TYR A 37 1.55 7.64 19.94
CA TYR A 37 0.08 7.75 19.97
C TYR A 37 -0.54 8.97 19.24
N GLN A 38 0.30 9.76 18.57
CA GLN A 38 -0.05 10.93 17.77
C GLN A 38 0.58 10.81 16.36
N SER A 39 0.57 9.58 15.83
CA SER A 39 1.00 9.31 14.45
C SER A 39 0.12 10.08 13.47
N VAL A 40 0.71 10.60 12.39
CA VAL A 40 -0.07 11.19 11.29
C VAL A 40 -0.94 10.18 10.54
N PHE A 41 -0.73 8.89 10.79
CA PHE A 41 -1.57 7.80 10.29
C PHE A 41 -2.74 7.46 11.22
N LYS A 42 -2.83 8.04 12.42
CA LYS A 42 -3.92 7.74 13.35
C LYS A 42 -5.27 8.09 12.71
N HIS A 43 -6.17 7.11 12.65
CA HIS A 43 -7.47 7.18 11.96
C HIS A 43 -7.40 7.50 10.46
N LYS A 44 -6.20 7.45 9.84
CA LYS A 44 -6.04 7.70 8.41
C LYS A 44 -6.44 6.45 7.63
N PRO A 45 -7.32 6.55 6.62
CA PRO A 45 -7.55 5.49 5.64
C PRO A 45 -6.26 5.17 4.87
N VAL A 46 -5.87 3.90 4.84
CA VAL A 46 -4.67 3.44 4.12
C VAL A 46 -4.97 2.19 3.30
N ALA A 47 -4.66 2.23 2.00
CA ALA A 47 -4.58 1.06 1.14
C ALA A 47 -3.12 0.63 0.95
N VAL A 48 -2.90 -0.67 0.80
CA VAL A 48 -1.59 -1.27 0.55
C VAL A 48 -1.65 -2.09 -0.72
N LEU A 49 -0.68 -1.88 -1.60
CA LEU A 49 -0.45 -2.75 -2.75
C LEU A 49 1.04 -2.87 -3.07
N GLY A 50 1.38 -3.78 -3.97
CA GLY A 50 2.75 -3.98 -4.37
C GLY A 50 2.85 -4.83 -5.62
N ALA A 51 4.04 -4.79 -6.21
CA ALA A 51 4.37 -5.58 -7.38
C ALA A 51 5.74 -6.23 -7.22
N SER A 52 5.89 -7.44 -7.74
CA SER A 52 7.13 -8.21 -7.68
C SER A 52 7.35 -8.99 -8.98
N PRO A 53 8.61 -9.24 -9.39
CA PRO A 53 8.91 -10.20 -10.44
C PRO A 53 8.46 -11.63 -10.08
N GLY A 54 8.44 -11.98 -8.79
CA GLY A 54 8.00 -13.30 -8.32
C GLY A 54 6.47 -13.44 -8.28
N VAL A 55 6.00 -14.69 -8.27
CA VAL A 55 4.56 -15.01 -8.35
C VAL A 55 3.74 -14.60 -7.12
N ILE A 56 4.38 -14.45 -5.95
CA ILE A 56 3.71 -14.12 -4.67
C ILE A 56 3.26 -12.64 -4.63
N GLY A 57 3.84 -11.77 -5.47
CA GLY A 57 3.32 -10.42 -5.65
C GLY A 57 3.36 -9.52 -4.42
N THR A 58 4.32 -9.71 -3.50
CA THR A 58 4.56 -8.92 -2.25
C THR A 58 3.70 -9.27 -1.02
N ALA A 59 2.94 -10.36 -1.06
CA ALA A 59 2.01 -10.73 0.02
C ALA A 59 2.62 -10.69 1.44
N ARG A 60 3.86 -11.17 1.64
CA ARG A 60 4.48 -11.21 2.99
C ARG A 60 4.87 -9.81 3.45
N GLY A 61 5.44 -9.02 2.54
CA GLY A 61 5.72 -7.60 2.77
C GLY A 61 4.46 -6.83 3.17
N GLN A 62 3.35 -7.05 2.47
CA GLN A 62 2.07 -6.40 2.79
C GLN A 62 1.54 -6.79 4.17
N GLN A 63 1.60 -8.08 4.56
CA GLN A 63 1.19 -8.50 5.90
C GLN A 63 2.00 -7.81 7.00
N HIS A 64 3.33 -7.71 6.84
CA HIS A 64 4.17 -7.00 7.80
C HIS A 64 3.89 -5.49 7.81
N LEU A 65 3.63 -4.88 6.65
CA LEU A 65 3.24 -3.48 6.54
C LEU A 65 1.93 -3.20 7.30
N LYS A 66 0.92 -4.07 7.15
CA LYS A 66 -0.36 -3.96 7.85
C LYS A 66 -0.17 -4.00 9.37
N VAL A 67 0.72 -4.85 9.89
CA VAL A 67 1.07 -4.86 11.32
C VAL A 67 1.65 -3.52 11.79
N VAL A 68 2.56 -2.92 11.02
CA VAL A 68 3.13 -1.59 11.33
C VAL A 68 2.05 -0.50 11.30
N LEU A 69 1.17 -0.52 10.30
CA LEU A 69 0.06 0.44 10.16
C LEU A 69 -0.94 0.32 11.32
N MET A 70 -1.28 -0.90 11.73
CA MET A 70 -2.13 -1.15 12.91
C MET A 70 -1.51 -0.55 14.18
N ALA A 71 -0.19 -0.72 14.38
CA ALA A 71 0.51 -0.13 15.53
C ALA A 71 0.50 1.42 15.52
N MET A 72 0.30 2.03 14.36
CA MET A 72 0.14 3.47 14.19
C MET A 72 -1.32 3.95 14.21
N LEU A 73 -2.27 3.06 14.51
CA LEU A 73 -3.71 3.33 14.55
C LEU A 73 -4.30 3.74 13.19
N ALA A 74 -3.70 3.29 12.09
CA ALA A 74 -4.25 3.49 10.76
C ALA A 74 -5.49 2.63 10.51
N GLU A 75 -6.41 3.12 9.67
CA GLU A 75 -7.54 2.34 9.20
C GLU A 75 -7.16 1.69 7.87
N ILE A 76 -7.00 0.38 7.85
CA ILE A 76 -6.47 -0.34 6.69
C ILE A 76 -7.63 -0.82 5.82
N TYR A 77 -7.58 -0.51 4.52
CA TYR A 77 -8.54 -0.99 3.54
C TYR A 77 -8.50 -2.53 3.46
N PRO A 78 -9.62 -3.24 3.74
CA PRO A 78 -9.56 -4.68 3.99
C PRO A 78 -9.44 -5.51 2.71
N GLN A 79 -10.15 -5.15 1.64
CA GLN A 79 -10.23 -5.92 0.38
C GLN A 79 -10.68 -5.01 -0.78
N PRO A 80 -10.30 -5.32 -2.04
CA PRO A 80 -9.45 -6.45 -2.44
C PRO A 80 -7.96 -6.23 -2.12
N GLU A 81 -7.24 -7.31 -1.77
CA GLU A 81 -5.77 -7.27 -1.68
C GLU A 81 -5.14 -7.29 -3.07
N ILE A 82 -4.22 -6.34 -3.34
CA ILE A 82 -3.53 -6.23 -4.64
C ILE A 82 -2.07 -6.64 -4.49
N CYS A 83 -1.79 -7.89 -4.83
CA CYS A 83 -0.45 -8.48 -4.88
C CYS A 83 -0.07 -8.82 -6.32
N ILE A 84 0.59 -7.90 -7.02
CA ILE A 84 0.91 -8.08 -8.45
C ILE A 84 2.17 -8.94 -8.60
N GLY A 85 1.97 -10.21 -8.92
CA GLY A 85 3.05 -11.12 -9.33
C GLY A 85 3.40 -10.99 -10.82
N SER A 86 4.61 -11.46 -11.16
CA SER A 86 5.15 -11.45 -12.53
C SER A 86 5.06 -10.07 -13.19
N VAL A 87 5.42 -9.01 -12.46
CA VAL A 87 5.14 -7.61 -12.85
C VAL A 87 5.60 -7.25 -14.27
N ALA A 88 6.71 -7.81 -14.75
CA ALA A 88 7.20 -7.56 -16.10
C ALA A 88 6.19 -7.97 -17.19
N SER A 89 5.37 -8.99 -16.95
CA SER A 89 4.33 -9.43 -17.89
C SER A 89 3.05 -8.61 -17.81
N ARG A 90 3.01 -7.54 -17.00
CA ARG A 90 1.84 -6.65 -16.84
C ARG A 90 1.93 -5.41 -17.71
N PHE A 91 3.04 -5.22 -18.40
CA PHE A 91 3.26 -4.13 -19.35
C PHE A 91 3.39 -4.68 -20.76
N ASP A 92 2.97 -3.90 -21.76
CA ASP A 92 3.19 -4.20 -23.18
C ASP A 92 4.60 -3.78 -23.63
N ALA A 93 4.90 -3.95 -24.93
CA ALA A 93 6.21 -3.66 -25.50
C ALA A 93 6.56 -2.16 -25.44
N GLU A 94 5.54 -1.30 -25.38
CA GLU A 94 5.63 0.15 -25.27
C GLU A 94 5.73 0.63 -23.81
N GLY A 95 5.69 -0.30 -22.85
CA GLY A 95 5.75 -0.01 -21.42
C GLY A 95 4.44 0.50 -20.84
N LYS A 96 3.32 0.34 -21.54
CA LYS A 96 1.99 0.67 -21.05
C LYS A 96 1.43 -0.51 -20.25
N LEU A 97 0.75 -0.19 -19.14
CA LEU A 97 0.08 -1.18 -18.32
C LEU A 97 -1.05 -1.86 -19.10
N GLN A 98 -1.11 -3.18 -19.04
CA GLN A 98 -2.18 -3.97 -19.66
C GLN A 98 -3.54 -3.62 -19.05
N GLU A 99 -4.57 -3.60 -19.89
CA GLU A 99 -5.94 -3.19 -19.55
C GLU A 99 -6.49 -3.95 -18.35
N ALA A 100 -6.38 -5.28 -18.33
CA ALA A 100 -6.84 -6.09 -17.19
C ALA A 100 -6.18 -5.72 -15.85
N THR A 101 -4.90 -5.30 -15.87
CA THR A 101 -4.22 -4.86 -14.64
C THR A 101 -4.65 -3.45 -14.26
N ALA A 102 -4.88 -2.57 -15.25
CA ALA A 102 -5.40 -1.24 -15.02
C ALA A 102 -6.82 -1.29 -14.42
N GLU A 103 -7.70 -2.13 -14.96
CA GLU A 103 -9.07 -2.33 -14.44
C GLU A 103 -9.07 -2.81 -12.99
N LEU A 104 -8.23 -3.79 -12.65
CA LEU A 104 -8.08 -4.28 -11.28
C LEU A 104 -7.66 -3.15 -10.32
N LEU A 105 -6.70 -2.31 -10.73
CA LEU A 105 -6.25 -1.17 -9.93
C LEU A 105 -7.35 -0.11 -9.79
N SER A 106 -8.07 0.20 -10.87
CA SER A 106 -9.19 1.16 -10.85
C SER A 106 -10.29 0.71 -9.90
N GLN A 107 -10.73 -0.56 -9.98
CA GLN A 107 -11.76 -1.11 -9.09
C GLN A 107 -11.34 -1.05 -7.62
N MET A 108 -10.08 -1.37 -7.32
CA MET A 108 -9.57 -1.28 -5.95
C MET A 108 -9.53 0.17 -5.46
N LEU A 109 -9.07 1.11 -6.28
CA LEU A 109 -9.00 2.53 -5.92
C LEU A 109 -10.39 3.13 -5.71
N GLU A 110 -11.36 2.83 -6.58
CA GLU A 110 -12.76 3.24 -6.42
C GLU A 110 -13.35 2.70 -5.11
N GLY A 111 -13.12 1.41 -4.84
CA GLY A 111 -13.55 0.78 -3.59
C GLY A 111 -12.88 1.39 -2.35
N PHE A 112 -11.59 1.73 -2.43
CA PHE A 112 -10.87 2.40 -1.35
C PHE A 112 -11.42 3.80 -1.08
N VAL A 113 -11.66 4.59 -2.13
CA VAL A 113 -12.21 5.94 -2.00
C VAL A 113 -13.61 5.90 -1.38
N ALA A 114 -14.49 5.01 -1.86
CA ALA A 114 -15.82 4.84 -1.30
C ALA A 114 -15.79 4.40 0.17
N TRP A 115 -14.88 3.49 0.52
CA TRP A 115 -14.70 3.02 1.89
C TRP A 115 -14.10 4.08 2.81
N ALA A 116 -13.20 4.94 2.31
CA ALA A 116 -12.59 6.01 3.09
C ALA A 116 -13.57 7.15 3.41
N ALA A 117 -14.61 7.33 2.60
CA ALA A 117 -15.61 8.39 2.74
C ALA A 117 -16.75 8.07 3.73
N ARG A 118 -16.69 6.93 4.43
CA ARG A 118 -17.74 6.42 5.33
C ARG A 118 -17.83 7.13 6.67
#